data_AF-A0A1L9X884-F1
#
_entry.id   AF-A0A1L9X884-F1
#
_cell.length_a   1.000
_cell.length_b   1.000
_cell.length_c   1.000
_cell.angle_alpha   90.00
_cell.angle_beta   90.00
_cell.angle_gamma   90.00
#
_symmetry.space_group_name_H-M   'P 1'
#
loop_
_entity.id
_entity.type
_entity.pdbx_description
1 polymer ?
#
loop_
_entity_poly.entity_id
_entity_poly.type
_entity_poly.pdbx_seq_one_letter_code
_entity_poly.pdbx_strand_id
1 'polypeptide(L)' 'MTPLSYAASRGHESIVSLLLDAGANPDVKDENGRAPMSAAAAAAAAAASYNSIVALLLE' A
#
# COMPACT_ATOMS: atom_id res chain seq x y z
N MET A 1 -7.56 0.61 -9.38
CA MET A 1 -6.31 -0.08 -8.95
C MET A 1 -5.16 0.88 -9.14
N THR A 2 -4.44 1.26 -8.08
CA THR A 2 -3.31 2.21 -8.18
C THR A 2 -1.97 1.48 -8.10
N PRO A 3 -0.89 2.03 -8.70
CA PRO A 3 0.47 1.49 -8.55
C PRO A 3 0.86 1.30 -7.08
N LEU A 4 0.44 2.23 -6.22
CA LEU A 4 0.65 2.19 -4.77
C LEU A 4 -0.08 1.01 -4.13
N SER A 5 -1.36 0.78 -4.47
CA SER A 5 -2.11 -0.37 -3.95
C SER A 5 -1.53 -1.72 -4.38
N TYR A 6 -0.94 -1.78 -5.58
CA TYR A 6 -0.31 -3.00 -6.09
C TYR A 6 1.01 -3.29 -5.37
N ALA A 7 1.86 -2.27 -5.22
CA ALA A 7 3.11 -2.39 -4.48
C ALA A 7 2.86 -2.77 -3.01
N ALA A 8 1.86 -2.15 -2.38
CA ALA A 8 1.47 -2.42 -1.00
C ALA A 8 0.89 -3.84 -0.83
N SER A 9 0.06 -4.30 -1.78
CA SER A 9 -0.47 -5.68 -1.81
C SER A 9 0.61 -6.74 -2.06
N ARG A 10 1.71 -6.37 -2.69
CA ARG A 10 2.84 -7.25 -3.00
C ARG A 10 3.92 -7.25 -1.92
N GLY A 11 3.79 -6.44 -0.88
CA GLY A 11 4.82 -6.30 0.14
C GLY A 11 6.07 -5.53 -0.32
N HIS A 12 5.99 -4.75 -1.40
CA HIS A 12 7.13 -4.04 -1.99
C HIS A 12 7.38 -2.69 -1.31
N GLU A 13 7.90 -2.72 -0.08
CA GLU A 13 8.11 -1.54 0.77
C GLU A 13 8.90 -0.41 0.08
N SER A 14 10.03 -0.72 -0.57
CA SER A 14 10.84 0.30 -1.26
C SER A 14 10.08 0.99 -2.40
N ILE A 15 9.18 0.28 -3.08
CA ILE A 15 8.34 0.85 -4.13
C ILE A 15 7.23 1.71 -3.53
N VAL A 16 6.66 1.29 -2.39
CA VAL A 16 5.67 2.09 -1.65
C VAL A 16 6.29 3.44 -1.23
N SER A 17 7.48 3.42 -0.64
CA SER A 17 8.19 4.64 -0.25
C SER A 17 8.49 5.56 -1.44
N LEU A 18 8.99 5.02 -2.56
CA LEU A 18 9.22 5.78 -3.80
C LEU A 18 7.96 6.44 -4.35
N LEU A 19 6.83 5.73 -4.30
CA LEU A 19 5.56 6.26 -4.80
C LEU A 19 5.01 7.36 -3.89
N LEU A 20 5.12 7.20 -2.56
CA LEU A 20 4.74 8.24 -1.60
C LEU A 20 5.59 9.50 -1.75
N ASP A 21 6.91 9.34 -1.92
CA ASP A 21 7.84 10.46 -2.16
C ASP A 21 7.52 11.20 -3.47
N ALA A 22 7.08 10.46 -4.49
CA ALA A 22 6.57 11.02 -5.75
C ALA A 22 5.18 11.70 -5.63
N GLY A 23 4.59 11.77 -4.43
CA GLY A 23 3.30 12.40 -4.18
C GLY A 23 2.10 11.51 -4.48
N ALA A 24 2.27 10.19 -4.54
CA ALA A 24 1.14 9.28 -4.69
C ALA A 24 0.23 9.37 -3.46
N ASN A 25 -1.07 9.58 -3.69
CA ASN A 25 -2.04 9.69 -2.62
C ASN A 25 -2.42 8.29 -2.07
N PRO A 26 -2.13 7.98 -0.78
CA PRO A 26 -2.45 6.70 -0.15
C PRO A 26 -3.94 6.49 0.12
N ASP A 27 -4.76 7.53 0.06
CA ASP A 27 -6.21 7.48 0.29
C ASP A 27 -7.04 7.17 -0.96
N VAL A 28 -6.41 7.09 -2.13
CA VAL A 28 -7.14 6.85 -3.38
C VAL A 28 -7.76 5.46 -3.36
N LYS A 29 -9.08 5.42 -3.26
CA LYS A 29 -9.86 4.19 -3.33
C LYS A 29 -9.98 3.71 -4.77
N ASP A 30 -9.80 2.41 -4.97
CA ASP A 30 -10.16 1.71 -6.20
C ASP A 30 -11.68 1.80 -6.46
N GLU A 31 -12.13 1.42 -7.65
CA GLU A 31 -13.54 1.30 -8.03
C GLU A 31 -14.33 0.38 -7.09
N ASN A 32 -13.64 -0.52 -6.38
CA ASN A 32 -14.20 -1.36 -5.32
C ASN A 32 -14.22 -0.71 -3.92
N GLY A 33 -13.93 0.59 -3.81
CA GLY A 33 -13.81 1.30 -2.53
C GLY A 33 -12.56 0.94 -1.72
N ARG A 34 -11.64 0.16 -2.29
CA ARG A 34 -10.44 -0.36 -1.62
C ARG A 34 -9.29 0.65 -1.72
N ALA A 35 -8.91 1.24 -0.59
CA ALA A 35 -7.69 2.03 -0.48
C ALA A 35 -6.44 1.12 -0.52
N PRO A 36 -5.25 1.64 -0.89
CA PRO A 36 -3.96 0.97 -0.76
C PRO A 36 -3.78 0.24 0.58
N MET A 37 -4.22 0.84 1.69
CA MET A 37 -4.21 0.20 3.01
C MET A 37 -5.03 -1.09 3.05
N SER A 38 -6.23 -1.11 2.47
CA SER A 38 -7.07 -2.31 2.42
C SER A 38 -6.49 -3.39 1.52
N ALA A 39 -5.72 -3.02 0.50
CA ALA A 39 -4.99 -3.96 -0.35
C ALA A 39 -3.78 -4.56 0.38
N ALA A 40 -3.06 -3.77 1.17
CA ALA A 40 -1.99 -4.25 2.05
C ALA A 40 -2.54 -5.15 3.16
N ALA A 41 -3.61 -4.74 3.85
CA ALA A 41 -4.25 -5.51 4.91
C ALA A 41 -4.87 -6.82 4.41
N ALA A 42 -5.44 -6.83 3.19
CA ALA A 42 -5.94 -8.05 2.56
C ALA A 42 -4.82 -9.04 2.18
N ALA A 43 -3.62 -8.53 1.86
CA ALA A 43 -2.45 -9.35 1.54
C ALA A 43 -1.61 -9.74 2.78
N ALA A 44 -1.77 -9.02 3.88
CA ALA A 44 -1.00 -9.18 5.13
C ALA A 44 -1.20 -10.53 5.84
N ALA A 45 -2.07 -11.40 5.35
CA ALA A 45 -2.19 -12.77 5.82
C ALA A 45 -0.92 -13.63 5.55
N ALA A 46 0.11 -13.12 4.88
CA ALA A 46 1.23 -13.95 4.39
C ALA A 46 2.67 -13.56 4.77
N ALA A 47 3.02 -12.37 5.31
CA ALA A 47 4.45 -12.08 5.59
C ALA A 47 4.73 -10.96 6.62
N ALA A 48 5.91 -11.00 7.25
CA ALA A 48 6.38 -10.01 8.23
C ALA A 48 6.62 -8.59 7.65
N SER A 49 6.78 -8.44 6.32
CA SER A 49 7.05 -7.15 5.65
C SER A 49 5.86 -6.20 5.56
N TYR A 50 4.63 -6.63 5.89
CA TYR A 50 3.46 -5.75 5.76
C TYR A 50 3.37 -4.70 6.87
N ASN A 51 4.00 -4.91 8.03
CA ASN A 51 3.95 -3.94 9.14
C ASN A 51 4.59 -2.59 8.77
N SER A 52 5.72 -2.58 8.07
CA SER A 52 6.34 -1.33 7.60
C SER A 52 5.49 -0.61 6.56
N ILE A 53 4.82 -1.35 5.67
CA ILE A 53 3.96 -0.75 4.64
C ILE A 53 2.71 -0.11 5.25
N VAL A 54 2.14 -0.75 6.27
CA VAL A 54 1.03 -0.16 7.03
C VAL A 54 1.48 1.12 7.72
N ALA A 55 2.70 1.16 8.27
CA ALA A 55 3.27 2.39 8.85
C ALA A 55 3.48 3.50 7.81
N LEU A 56 4.08 3.19 6.65
CA LEU A 56 4.31 4.15 5.57
C LEU A 56 3.01 4.74 4.99
N LEU A 57 1.90 4.00 5.04
CA LEU A 57 0.59 4.47 4.59
C LEU A 57 -0.19 5.22 5.70
N LEU A 58 0.30 5.22 6.95
CA LEU A 58 -0.28 5.92 8.10
C LEU A 58 0.40 7.26 8.43
N GLU A 59 1.63 7.47 7.95
CA GLU A 59 2.34 8.76 8.03
C GLU A 59 1.83 9.77 7.01
#